data_AF-A0A497K7Z1-F1
#
_entry.id   AF-A0A497K7Z1-F1
#
_cell.length_a   1.000
_cell.length_b   1.000
_cell.length_c   1.000
_cell.angle_alpha   90.00
_cell.angle_beta   90.00
_cell.angle_gamma   90.00
#
_symmetry.space_group_name_H-M   'P 1'
#
loop_
_entity.id
_entity.type
_entity.pdbx_description
1 polymer ?
#
loop_
_entity_poly.entity_id
_entity_poly.type
_entity_poly.pdbx_seq_one_letter_code
_entity_poly.pdbx_strand_id
1 'polypeptide(L)'
;MCSRRRFLDLIIASALSFLFTVALLYATLEVPRVVHALLIKVFPDWGLHFEMEKMRETIESLRPIGYVTFVTVLILIIIGFVFGRTRVSSLGSIGLYLPVFGQFAFSMFFLAGIGVLRALWLPILDVSPKILRLGDIVYVPYMILIFLLEHMFRLMGVHLPPTKFEAAPSLMIMLLGLLIFLLGATTWLYGKFRGHRIIDFWIYRFSRHPQYLGFIVWSYGLLILAAITPSPRGDYIPPPSLLWLILTLTLIGSALNEENSLTKKYGEEYVKYRAETPFMIPLPKPLINLLTIPVKALFGKNIPEHRREIVGTLLIYGLILALLSTPIALRS
;
A
#
# COMPACT_ATOMS: atom_id res chain seq x y z
N MET A 1 -5.57 -31.03 30.60
CA MET A 1 -5.50 -31.17 29.12
C MET A 1 -5.97 -29.93 28.34
N CYS A 2 -7.07 -29.27 28.73
CA CYS A 2 -7.61 -28.10 28.00
C CYS A 2 -6.67 -26.87 27.98
N SER A 3 -5.96 -26.58 29.09
CA SER A 3 -4.98 -25.48 29.17
C SER A 3 -3.76 -25.70 28.27
N ARG A 4 -3.20 -26.92 28.26
CA ARG A 4 -2.06 -27.29 27.41
C ARG A 4 -2.38 -27.14 25.92
N ARG A 5 -3.59 -27.50 25.50
CA ARG A 5 -4.04 -27.33 24.10
C ARG A 5 -4.17 -25.85 23.73
N ARG A 6 -4.75 -25.01 24.60
CA ARG A 6 -4.83 -23.54 24.35
C ARG A 6 -3.45 -22.92 24.19
N PHE A 7 -2.51 -23.32 25.03
CA PHE A 7 -1.13 -22.84 24.96
C PHE A 7 -0.44 -23.27 23.66
N LEU A 8 -0.61 -24.52 23.24
CA LEU A 8 -0.10 -25.02 21.96
C LEU A 8 -0.72 -24.30 20.76
N ASP A 9 -2.05 -24.11 20.74
CA ASP A 9 -2.76 -23.39 19.68
C ASP A 9 -2.21 -21.96 19.54
N LEU A 10 -1.93 -21.29 20.66
CA LEU A 10 -1.35 -19.94 20.68
C LEU A 10 0.10 -19.92 20.18
N ILE A 11 0.94 -20.87 20.61
CA ILE A 11 2.32 -20.98 20.11
C ILE A 11 2.33 -21.18 18.60
N ILE A 12 1.51 -22.11 18.09
CA ILE A 12 1.43 -22.41 16.65
C ILE A 12 0.94 -21.17 15.89
N ALA A 13 -0.12 -20.51 16.36
CA ALA A 13 -0.63 -19.29 15.73
C ALA A 13 0.43 -18.18 15.69
N SER A 14 1.19 -18.02 16.77
CA SER A 14 2.23 -17.01 16.88
C SER A 14 3.42 -17.33 15.97
N ALA A 15 3.87 -18.59 15.95
CA ALA A 15 4.96 -19.04 15.09
C ALA A 15 4.62 -18.91 13.60
N LEU A 16 3.42 -19.32 13.18
CA LEU A 16 2.95 -19.16 11.80
C LEU A 16 2.81 -17.69 11.41
N SER A 17 2.27 -16.84 12.30
CA SER A 17 2.13 -15.40 12.05
C SER A 17 3.48 -14.70 11.97
N PHE A 18 4.44 -15.11 12.80
CA PHE A 18 5.81 -14.62 12.76
C PHE A 18 6.50 -15.03 11.46
N LEU A 19 6.45 -16.32 11.12
CA LEU A 19 6.98 -16.84 9.86
C LEU A 19 6.40 -16.09 8.66
N PHE A 20 5.09 -15.89 8.64
CA PHE A 20 4.41 -15.17 7.55
C PHE A 20 4.82 -13.70 7.48
N THR A 21 4.88 -12.99 8.60
CA THR A 21 5.32 -11.58 8.66
C THR A 21 6.78 -11.44 8.21
N VAL A 22 7.67 -12.33 8.66
CA VAL A 22 9.08 -12.34 8.24
C VAL A 22 9.21 -12.69 6.77
N ALA A 23 8.47 -13.69 6.28
CA ALA A 23 8.47 -14.05 4.87
C ALA A 23 7.96 -12.91 3.99
N LEU A 24 6.92 -12.17 4.42
CA LEU A 24 6.43 -10.99 3.71
C LEU A 24 7.49 -9.89 3.64
N LEU A 25 8.15 -9.58 4.76
CA LEU A 25 9.22 -8.58 4.81
C LEU A 25 10.40 -8.99 3.92
N TYR A 26 10.85 -10.24 4.05
CA TYR A 26 11.93 -10.81 3.24
C TYR A 26 11.57 -10.80 1.75
N ALA A 27 10.36 -11.25 1.38
CA ALA A 27 9.90 -11.23 0.01
C ALA A 27 9.82 -9.80 -0.57
N THR A 28 9.52 -8.80 0.27
CA THR A 28 9.42 -7.41 -0.19
C THR A 28 10.80 -6.77 -0.41
N LEU A 29 11.81 -7.13 0.37
CA LEU A 29 13.14 -6.49 0.31
C LEU A 29 14.17 -7.32 -0.45
N GLU A 30 14.24 -8.62 -0.18
CA GLU A 30 15.30 -9.50 -0.68
C GLU A 30 14.99 -10.05 -2.07
N VAL A 31 13.73 -10.36 -2.38
CA VAL A 31 13.38 -10.84 -3.73
C VAL A 31 13.71 -9.76 -4.77
N PRO A 32 13.31 -8.48 -4.61
CA PRO A 32 13.72 -7.44 -5.55
C PRO A 32 15.23 -7.27 -5.66
N ARG A 33 15.97 -7.39 -4.54
CA ARG A 33 17.44 -7.31 -4.53
C ARG A 33 18.08 -8.43 -5.35
N VAL A 34 17.63 -9.68 -5.16
CA VAL A 34 18.13 -10.84 -5.90
C VAL A 34 17.78 -10.73 -7.38
N VAL A 35 16.53 -10.38 -7.70
CA VAL A 35 16.08 -10.17 -9.09
C VAL A 35 16.85 -9.03 -9.76
N HIS A 36 17.11 -7.94 -9.05
CA HIS A 36 17.94 -6.84 -9.54
C HIS A 36 19.36 -7.32 -9.86
N ALA A 37 20.00 -8.09 -8.97
CA ALA A 37 21.35 -8.62 -9.19
C ALA A 37 21.46 -9.56 -10.40
N LEU A 38 20.36 -10.23 -10.77
CA LEU A 38 20.28 -11.04 -12.00
C LEU A 38 20.07 -10.15 -13.23
N LEU A 39 19.11 -9.24 -13.17
CA LEU A 39 18.72 -8.41 -14.29
C LEU A 39 19.74 -7.33 -14.64
N ILE A 40 20.55 -6.86 -13.70
CA ILE A 40 21.56 -5.81 -13.93
C ILE A 40 22.63 -6.25 -14.94
N LYS A 41 22.82 -7.57 -15.13
CA LYS A 41 23.70 -8.14 -16.14
C LYS A 41 23.16 -7.99 -17.56
N VAL A 42 21.84 -7.90 -17.70
CA VAL A 42 21.13 -7.79 -18.99
C VAL A 42 20.73 -6.34 -19.27
N PHE A 43 20.35 -5.61 -18.24
CA PHE A 43 20.00 -4.19 -18.27
C PHE A 43 20.97 -3.42 -17.37
N PRO A 44 22.18 -3.09 -17.88
CA PRO A 44 23.20 -2.41 -17.10
C PRO A 44 22.74 -1.03 -16.62
N ASP A 45 23.34 -0.58 -15.52
CA ASP A 45 23.16 0.79 -15.05
C ASP A 45 24.10 1.74 -15.80
N TRP A 46 23.66 2.16 -16.99
CA TRP A 46 24.35 3.14 -17.81
C TRP A 46 24.49 4.51 -17.12
N GLY A 47 23.66 4.78 -16.10
CA GLY A 47 23.69 6.03 -15.34
C GLY A 47 24.93 6.16 -14.44
N LEU A 48 25.50 5.04 -13.96
CA LEU A 48 26.75 5.03 -13.16
C LEU A 48 27.94 5.60 -13.93
N HIS A 49 27.94 5.42 -15.25
CA HIS A 49 29.01 5.86 -16.13
C HIS A 49 28.64 7.14 -16.91
N PHE A 50 27.49 7.77 -16.60
CA PHE A 50 26.95 8.93 -17.31
C PHE A 50 26.86 8.71 -18.83
N GLU A 51 26.58 7.48 -19.26
CA GLU A 51 26.50 7.09 -20.68
C GLU A 51 25.11 7.43 -21.25
N MET A 52 24.84 8.72 -21.42
CA MET A 52 23.52 9.25 -21.81
C MET A 52 22.99 8.68 -23.13
N GLU A 53 23.89 8.39 -24.09
CA GLU A 53 23.50 7.82 -25.39
C GLU A 53 22.94 6.40 -25.23
N LYS A 54 23.63 5.54 -24.48
CA LYS A 54 23.18 4.16 -24.23
C LYS A 54 21.91 4.13 -23.38
N MET A 55 21.73 5.08 -22.46
CA MET A 55 20.47 5.25 -21.73
C MET A 55 19.32 5.53 -22.71
N ARG A 56 19.52 6.46 -23.65
CA ARG A 56 18.52 6.82 -24.65
C ARG A 56 18.19 5.64 -25.58
N GLU A 57 19.20 4.96 -26.12
CA GLU A 57 19.02 3.76 -26.94
C GLU A 57 18.25 2.66 -26.18
N THR A 58 18.56 2.46 -24.90
CA THR A 58 17.85 1.48 -24.06
C THR A 58 16.39 1.87 -23.83
N ILE A 59 16.10 3.15 -23.60
CA ILE A 59 14.72 3.64 -23.48
C ILE A 59 13.96 3.46 -24.81
N GLU A 60 14.57 3.87 -25.92
CA GLU A 60 13.94 3.80 -27.25
C GLU A 60 13.68 2.35 -27.68
N SER A 61 14.58 1.42 -27.36
CA SER A 61 14.39 -0.02 -27.63
C SER A 61 13.32 -0.67 -26.74
N LEU A 62 13.22 -0.25 -25.46
CA LEU A 62 12.21 -0.78 -24.53
C LEU A 62 10.84 -0.13 -24.68
N ARG A 63 10.74 1.06 -25.28
CA ARG A 63 9.48 1.80 -25.44
C ARG A 63 8.41 0.97 -26.17
N PRO A 64 8.65 0.36 -27.34
CA PRO A 64 7.65 -0.48 -28.00
C PRO A 64 7.16 -1.63 -27.12
N ILE A 65 8.06 -2.28 -26.37
CA ILE A 65 7.73 -3.37 -25.44
C ILE A 65 6.86 -2.83 -24.30
N GLY A 66 7.19 -1.66 -23.75
CA GLY A 66 6.40 -0.95 -22.75
C GLY A 66 4.97 -0.68 -23.21
N TYR A 67 4.79 -0.17 -24.42
CA TYR A 67 3.47 0.08 -25.01
C TYR A 67 2.67 -1.20 -25.22
N VAL A 68 3.28 -2.23 -25.82
CA VAL A 68 2.60 -3.51 -26.08
C VAL A 68 2.18 -4.18 -24.76
N THR A 69 3.07 -4.22 -23.77
CA THR A 69 2.78 -4.81 -22.46
C THR A 69 1.70 -4.03 -21.70
N PHE A 70 1.74 -2.70 -21.74
CA PHE A 70 0.71 -1.85 -21.14
C PHE A 70 -0.67 -2.09 -21.76
N VAL A 71 -0.77 -2.08 -23.10
CA VAL A 71 -2.02 -2.34 -23.82
C VAL A 71 -2.53 -3.74 -23.51
N THR A 72 -1.65 -4.75 -23.51
CA THR A 72 -2.01 -6.13 -23.17
C THR A 72 -2.61 -6.22 -21.77
N VAL A 73 -1.98 -5.56 -20.79
CA VAL A 73 -2.47 -5.52 -19.42
C VAL A 73 -3.83 -4.82 -19.32
N LEU A 74 -4.04 -3.70 -20.02
CA LEU A 74 -5.35 -3.03 -20.07
C LEU A 74 -6.42 -3.93 -20.69
N ILE A 75 -6.10 -4.64 -21.78
CA ILE A 75 -7.00 -5.59 -22.42
C ILE A 75 -7.37 -6.71 -21.45
N LEU A 76 -6.41 -7.27 -20.71
CA LEU A 76 -6.68 -8.30 -19.69
C LEU A 76 -7.63 -7.80 -18.60
N ILE A 77 -7.44 -6.56 -18.15
CA ILE A 77 -8.33 -5.93 -17.17
C ILE A 77 -9.73 -5.79 -17.77
N ILE A 78 -9.86 -5.18 -18.95
CA ILE A 78 -11.15 -4.91 -19.59
C ILE A 78 -11.89 -6.22 -19.90
N ILE A 79 -11.24 -7.19 -20.53
CA ILE A 79 -11.82 -8.52 -20.83
C ILE A 79 -12.22 -9.22 -19.53
N GLY A 80 -11.36 -9.18 -18.51
CA GLY A 80 -11.65 -9.76 -17.21
C GLY A 80 -12.91 -9.17 -16.57
N PHE A 81 -13.11 -7.86 -16.67
CA PHE A 81 -14.32 -7.19 -16.20
C PHE A 81 -15.55 -7.49 -17.06
N VAL A 82 -15.45 -7.33 -18.38
CA VAL A 82 -16.58 -7.49 -19.32
C VAL A 82 -17.14 -8.91 -19.30
N PHE A 83 -16.26 -9.93 -19.25
CA PHE A 83 -16.68 -11.33 -19.24
C PHE A 83 -16.83 -11.92 -17.83
N GLY A 84 -16.75 -11.10 -16.78
CA GLY A 84 -16.85 -11.55 -15.39
C GLY A 84 -15.76 -12.55 -14.97
N ARG A 85 -14.64 -12.62 -15.70
CA ARG A 85 -13.51 -13.51 -15.41
C ARG A 85 -12.55 -12.84 -14.43
N THR A 86 -12.90 -12.88 -13.15
CA THR A 86 -12.14 -12.24 -12.06
C THR A 86 -10.65 -12.60 -12.10
N ARG A 87 -10.29 -13.88 -12.36
CA ARG A 87 -8.88 -14.30 -12.45
C ARG A 87 -8.09 -13.56 -13.53
N VAL A 88 -8.71 -13.32 -14.68
CA VAL A 88 -8.06 -12.63 -15.82
C VAL A 88 -7.89 -11.14 -15.49
N SER A 89 -8.92 -10.51 -14.92
CA SER A 89 -8.84 -9.13 -14.45
C SER A 89 -7.75 -8.97 -13.38
N SER A 90 -7.68 -9.92 -12.43
CA SER A 90 -6.67 -9.89 -11.36
C SER A 90 -5.25 -10.02 -11.91
N LEU A 91 -5.01 -10.86 -12.92
CA LEU A 91 -3.70 -10.94 -13.58
C LEU A 91 -3.30 -9.63 -14.22
N GLY A 92 -4.22 -8.97 -14.93
CA GLY A 92 -3.98 -7.64 -15.48
C GLY A 92 -3.68 -6.61 -14.38
N SER A 93 -4.48 -6.57 -13.31
CA SER A 93 -4.23 -5.68 -12.17
C SER A 93 -2.86 -5.93 -11.53
N ILE A 94 -2.48 -7.18 -11.30
CA ILE A 94 -1.13 -7.53 -10.78
C ILE A 94 -0.05 -7.03 -11.74
N GLY A 95 -0.26 -7.17 -13.05
CA GLY A 95 0.65 -6.63 -14.08
C GLY A 95 0.86 -5.12 -13.98
N LEU A 96 -0.19 -4.33 -13.74
CA LEU A 96 -0.06 -2.87 -13.55
C LEU A 96 0.76 -2.49 -12.31
N TYR A 97 0.72 -3.33 -11.26
CA TYR A 97 1.46 -3.10 -10.00
C TYR A 97 2.89 -3.62 -10.04
N LEU A 98 3.22 -4.52 -10.97
CA LEU A 98 4.56 -5.10 -11.09
C LEU A 98 5.69 -4.05 -11.13
N PRO A 99 5.55 -2.90 -11.82
CA PRO A 99 6.62 -1.92 -11.86
C PRO A 99 6.87 -1.16 -10.56
N VAL A 100 5.97 -1.29 -9.56
CA VAL A 100 6.23 -0.79 -8.20
C VAL A 100 7.47 -1.45 -7.61
N PHE A 101 7.75 -2.71 -7.96
CA PHE A 101 8.97 -3.40 -7.51
C PHE A 101 10.25 -2.80 -8.13
N GLY A 102 10.14 -2.07 -9.24
CA GLY A 102 11.24 -1.29 -9.80
C GLY A 102 11.77 -0.23 -8.84
N GLN A 103 10.96 0.23 -7.86
CA GLN A 103 11.39 1.16 -6.81
C GLN A 103 12.44 0.59 -5.85
N PHE A 104 12.59 -0.73 -5.81
CA PHE A 104 13.68 -1.37 -5.06
C PHE A 104 14.97 -1.52 -5.89
N ALA A 105 14.99 -1.08 -7.15
CA ALA A 105 16.23 -0.96 -7.91
C ALA A 105 17.05 0.20 -7.34
N PHE A 106 18.17 -0.11 -6.71
CA PHE A 106 19.11 0.90 -6.21
C PHE A 106 20.08 1.32 -7.32
N SER A 107 19.58 1.87 -8.43
CA SER A 107 20.34 2.19 -9.64
C SER A 107 20.16 3.63 -10.14
N MET A 108 21.20 4.20 -10.75
CA MET A 108 21.24 5.55 -11.35
C MET A 108 20.34 5.66 -12.59
N PHE A 109 20.21 4.58 -13.35
CA PHE A 109 19.31 4.47 -14.50
C PHE A 109 17.98 3.80 -14.12
N PHE A 110 16.86 4.42 -14.49
CA PHE A 110 15.52 4.01 -14.07
C PHE A 110 15.06 2.63 -14.58
N LEU A 111 15.61 2.19 -15.72
CA LEU A 111 15.33 0.88 -16.32
C LEU A 111 16.42 -0.17 -16.02
N ALA A 112 17.42 0.16 -15.19
CA ALA A 112 18.49 -0.78 -14.87
C ALA A 112 18.02 -1.90 -13.93
N GLY A 113 18.50 -3.12 -14.17
CA GLY A 113 18.14 -4.30 -13.39
C GLY A 113 16.62 -4.49 -13.27
N ILE A 114 16.11 -4.61 -12.04
CA ILE A 114 14.65 -4.72 -11.80
C ILE A 114 13.87 -3.45 -12.18
N GLY A 115 14.55 -2.31 -12.37
CA GLY A 115 13.96 -1.08 -12.87
C GLY A 115 13.32 -1.24 -14.26
N VAL A 116 13.77 -2.23 -15.05
CA VAL A 116 13.21 -2.51 -16.39
C VAL A 116 11.70 -2.76 -16.37
N LEU A 117 11.16 -3.23 -15.24
CA LEU A 117 9.71 -3.42 -15.07
C LEU A 117 8.94 -2.11 -15.28
N ARG A 118 9.56 -0.95 -14.99
CA ARG A 118 9.00 0.41 -15.25
C ARG A 118 8.79 0.71 -16.72
N ALA A 119 9.33 -0.09 -17.64
CA ALA A 119 9.00 -0.01 -19.05
C ALA A 119 7.47 -0.06 -19.29
N LEU A 120 6.74 -0.82 -18.47
CA LEU A 120 5.27 -0.90 -18.54
C LEU A 120 4.58 0.45 -18.29
N TRP A 121 5.20 1.36 -17.51
CA TRP A 121 4.66 2.71 -17.28
C TRP A 121 5.13 3.74 -18.30
N LEU A 122 6.00 3.40 -19.25
CA LEU A 122 6.45 4.34 -20.29
C LEU A 122 5.29 5.04 -21.01
N PRO A 123 4.18 4.37 -21.39
CA PRO A 123 3.05 5.06 -22.00
C PRO A 123 2.43 6.14 -21.11
N ILE A 124 2.42 5.93 -19.79
CA ILE A 124 1.91 6.92 -18.82
C ILE A 124 2.92 8.07 -18.68
N LEU A 125 4.20 7.74 -18.58
CA LEU A 125 5.28 8.71 -18.42
C LEU A 125 5.46 9.60 -19.65
N ASP A 126 5.33 9.03 -20.86
CA ASP A 126 5.41 9.76 -22.13
C ASP A 126 4.22 10.72 -22.31
N VAL A 127 3.03 10.40 -21.75
CA VAL A 127 1.88 11.33 -21.72
C VAL A 127 2.11 12.43 -20.70
N SER A 128 2.37 12.06 -19.44
CA SER A 128 2.73 13.01 -18.38
C SER A 128 3.20 12.27 -17.13
N PRO A 129 4.44 12.52 -16.66
CA PRO A 129 4.92 11.97 -15.38
C PRO A 129 4.07 12.38 -14.18
N LYS A 130 3.31 13.49 -14.29
CA LYS A 130 2.46 14.02 -13.22
C LYS A 130 1.27 13.11 -12.91
N ILE A 131 0.90 12.19 -13.81
CA ILE A 131 -0.22 11.26 -13.57
C ILE A 131 0.08 10.34 -12.39
N LEU A 132 1.30 9.82 -12.27
CA LEU A 132 1.70 8.95 -11.15
C LEU A 132 1.72 9.67 -9.80
N ARG A 133 1.70 11.01 -9.82
CA ARG A 133 1.72 11.92 -8.66
C ARG A 133 0.33 12.31 -8.17
N LEU A 134 -0.73 11.82 -8.81
CA LEU A 134 -2.11 12.05 -8.38
C LEU A 134 -2.45 11.36 -7.04
N GLY A 135 -1.47 10.81 -6.32
CA GLY A 135 -1.62 10.40 -4.94
C GLY A 135 -0.77 11.21 -3.95
N ASP A 136 -0.09 12.29 -4.34
CA ASP A 136 0.89 12.98 -3.49
C ASP A 136 0.28 13.55 -2.19
N ILE A 137 -1.05 13.70 -2.10
CA ILE A 137 -1.74 14.03 -0.85
C ILE A 137 -1.41 13.06 0.29
N VAL A 138 -1.07 11.80 -0.04
CA VAL A 138 -0.73 10.78 0.97
C VAL A 138 0.54 11.13 1.74
N TYR A 139 1.43 11.98 1.21
CA TYR A 139 2.63 12.42 1.92
C TYR A 139 2.36 13.49 2.97
N VAL A 140 1.25 14.23 2.87
CA VAL A 140 0.96 15.38 3.74
C VAL A 140 0.94 15.00 5.23
N PRO A 141 0.31 13.90 5.67
CA PRO A 141 0.38 13.47 7.07
C PRO A 141 1.81 13.27 7.57
N TYR A 142 2.69 12.72 6.71
CA TYR A 142 4.10 12.54 7.06
C TYR A 142 4.84 13.88 7.14
N MET A 143 4.60 14.78 6.19
CA MET A 143 5.20 16.11 6.20
C MET A 143 4.82 16.89 7.48
N ILE A 144 3.56 16.82 7.90
CA ILE A 144 3.09 17.43 9.16
C ILE A 144 3.80 16.79 10.35
N LEU A 145 3.92 15.46 10.39
CA LEU A 145 4.63 14.75 11.46
C LEU A 145 6.10 15.21 11.56
N ILE A 146 6.82 15.25 10.44
CA ILE A 146 8.21 15.69 10.40
C ILE A 146 8.34 17.14 10.84
N PHE A 147 7.49 18.03 10.33
CA PHE A 147 7.48 19.44 10.72
C PHE A 147 7.31 19.62 12.24
N LEU A 148 6.35 18.90 12.85
CA LEU A 148 6.12 18.95 14.29
C LEU A 148 7.29 18.40 15.08
N LEU A 149 7.83 17.24 14.69
CA LEU A 149 8.99 16.65 15.36
C LEU A 149 10.20 17.59 15.25
N GLU A 150 10.47 18.15 14.08
CA GLU A 150 11.62 19.03 13.85
C GLU A 150 11.51 20.29 14.70
N HIS A 151 10.30 20.85 14.81
CA HIS A 151 10.02 21.95 15.72
C HIS A 151 10.26 21.57 17.19
N MET A 152 9.78 20.41 17.65
CA MET A 152 10.00 19.94 19.03
C MET A 152 11.48 19.73 19.35
N PHE A 153 12.25 19.09 18.47
CA PHE A 153 13.69 18.85 18.71
C PHE A 153 14.50 20.15 18.69
N ARG A 154 14.13 21.11 17.84
CA ARG A 154 14.71 22.47 17.86
C ARG A 154 14.48 23.16 19.21
N LEU A 155 13.28 23.06 19.78
CA LEU A 155 12.98 23.59 21.12
C LEU A 155 13.83 22.92 22.23
N MET A 156 14.24 21.67 22.04
CA MET A 156 15.11 20.93 22.96
C MET A 156 16.61 21.17 22.71
N GLY A 157 16.98 22.05 21.77
CA GLY A 157 18.38 22.37 21.44
C GLY A 157 19.10 21.28 20.62
N VAL A 158 18.40 20.26 20.15
CA VAL A 158 18.97 19.15 19.37
C VAL A 158 18.91 19.46 17.89
N HIS A 159 20.07 19.55 17.24
CA HIS A 159 20.20 19.77 15.80
C HIS A 159 20.64 18.48 15.13
N LEU A 160 19.67 17.74 14.58
CA LEU A 160 19.93 16.53 13.80
C LEU A 160 19.97 16.90 12.30
N PRO A 161 20.78 16.20 11.49
CA PRO A 161 20.76 16.40 10.04
C PRO A 161 19.39 16.01 9.46
N PRO A 162 18.84 16.77 8.49
CA PRO A 162 17.49 16.55 7.94
C PRO A 162 17.23 15.09 7.49
N THR A 163 18.24 14.47 6.89
CA THR A 163 18.16 13.09 6.36
C THR A 163 17.90 12.03 7.43
N LYS A 164 18.47 12.17 8.63
CA LYS A 164 18.20 11.24 9.74
C LYS A 164 16.82 11.46 10.34
N PHE A 165 16.36 12.72 10.30
CA PHE A 165 15.06 13.13 10.80
C PHE A 165 13.91 12.55 9.96
N GLU A 166 14.12 12.43 8.65
CA GLU A 166 13.15 11.86 7.73
C GLU A 166 13.19 10.33 7.66
N ALA A 167 14.34 9.68 7.79
CA ALA A 167 14.41 8.21 7.62
C ALA A 167 13.91 7.41 8.84
N ALA A 168 14.24 7.87 10.06
CA ALA A 168 13.93 7.10 11.26
C ALA A 168 12.41 6.95 11.51
N PRO A 169 11.57 7.99 11.41
CA PRO A 169 10.13 7.86 11.62
C PRO A 169 9.46 6.96 10.58
N SER A 170 9.91 7.00 9.32
CA SER A 170 9.45 6.09 8.26
C SER A 170 9.70 4.62 8.61
N LEU A 171 10.91 4.28 9.08
CA LEU A 171 11.23 2.92 9.55
C LEU A 171 10.40 2.52 10.77
N MET A 172 10.16 3.44 11.71
CA MET A 172 9.31 3.18 12.88
C MET A 172 7.86 2.90 12.47
N ILE A 173 7.30 3.66 11.53
CA ILE A 173 5.98 3.41 10.95
C ILE A 173 5.94 2.02 10.31
N MET A 174 6.97 1.67 9.52
CA MET A 174 7.07 0.37 8.88
C MET A 174 7.06 -0.78 9.89
N LEU A 175 7.88 -0.68 10.95
CA LEU A 175 7.95 -1.67 12.03
C LEU A 175 6.65 -1.77 12.83
N LEU A 176 6.01 -0.63 13.13
CA LEU A 176 4.71 -0.58 13.79
C LEU A 176 3.63 -1.29 12.96
N GLY A 177 3.62 -1.06 11.64
CA GLY A 177 2.72 -1.75 10.72
C GLY A 177 2.89 -3.26 10.76
N LEU A 178 4.14 -3.74 10.72
CA LEU A 178 4.45 -5.18 10.84
C LEU A 178 4.03 -5.76 12.20
N LEU A 179 4.21 -5.01 13.28
CA LEU A 179 3.79 -5.44 14.61
C LEU A 179 2.25 -5.57 14.70
N ILE A 180 1.51 -4.57 14.21
CA ILE A 180 0.05 -4.60 14.15
C ILE A 180 -0.41 -5.79 13.29
N PHE A 181 0.25 -6.01 12.15
CA PHE A 181 -0.03 -7.12 11.25
C PHE A 181 0.19 -8.47 11.94
N LEU A 182 1.33 -8.65 12.59
CA LEU A 182 1.70 -9.86 13.33
C LEU A 182 0.68 -10.18 14.43
N LEU A 183 0.32 -9.18 15.24
CA LEU A 183 -0.69 -9.33 16.29
C LEU A 183 -2.08 -9.66 15.72
N GLY A 184 -2.45 -9.01 14.61
CA GLY A 184 -3.69 -9.28 13.88
C GLY A 184 -3.75 -10.70 13.33
N ALA A 185 -2.68 -11.16 12.67
CA ALA A 185 -2.57 -12.52 12.15
C ALA A 185 -2.59 -13.57 13.26
N THR A 186 -1.89 -13.30 14.37
CA THR A 186 -1.82 -14.20 15.53
C THR A 186 -3.20 -14.37 16.17
N THR A 187 -3.89 -13.25 16.42
CA THR A 187 -5.23 -13.25 17.01
C THR A 187 -6.23 -13.97 16.09
N TRP A 188 -6.13 -13.73 14.78
CA TRP A 188 -7.01 -14.35 13.80
C TRP A 188 -6.79 -15.86 13.71
N LEU A 189 -5.55 -16.33 13.54
CA LEU A 189 -5.23 -17.75 13.47
C LEU A 189 -5.63 -18.47 14.75
N TYR A 190 -5.32 -17.88 15.90
CA TYR A 190 -5.72 -18.42 17.19
C TYR A 190 -7.25 -18.55 17.29
N GLY A 191 -8.00 -17.49 16.95
CA GLY A 191 -9.46 -17.52 16.93
C GLY A 191 -10.01 -18.61 16.00
N LYS A 192 -9.39 -18.82 14.82
CA LYS A 192 -9.77 -19.89 13.88
C LYS A 192 -9.49 -21.28 14.42
N PHE A 193 -8.33 -21.53 15.01
CA PHE A 193 -8.01 -22.82 15.64
C PHE A 193 -8.99 -23.18 16.77
N ARG A 194 -9.50 -22.16 17.47
CA ARG A 194 -10.48 -22.30 18.55
C ARG A 194 -11.93 -22.28 18.06
N GLY A 195 -12.18 -22.21 16.76
CA GLY A 195 -13.52 -22.22 16.18
C GLY A 195 -14.38 -21.00 16.54
N HIS A 196 -13.77 -19.85 16.85
CA HIS A 196 -14.51 -18.63 17.16
C HIS A 196 -15.22 -18.12 15.91
N ARG A 197 -16.51 -17.80 16.05
CA ARG A 197 -17.36 -17.31 14.96
C ARG A 197 -16.96 -15.89 14.56
N ILE A 198 -16.87 -15.02 15.57
CA ILE A 198 -16.38 -13.65 15.50
C ILE A 198 -15.13 -13.55 16.37
N ILE A 199 -14.14 -12.80 15.89
CA ILE A 199 -12.87 -12.56 16.59
C ILE A 199 -12.92 -11.12 17.06
N ASP A 200 -13.29 -10.91 18.31
CA ASP A 200 -13.56 -9.60 18.94
C ASP A 200 -12.61 -9.29 20.10
N PHE A 201 -11.61 -10.14 20.33
CA PHE A 201 -10.68 -10.06 21.47
C PHE A 201 -9.28 -9.60 21.05
N TRP A 202 -8.46 -9.24 22.05
CA TRP A 202 -7.09 -8.73 21.88
C TRP A 202 -7.03 -7.53 20.93
N ILE A 203 -6.20 -7.57 19.89
CA ILE A 203 -6.06 -6.46 18.95
C ILE A 203 -7.37 -6.19 18.18
N TYR A 204 -8.21 -7.21 18.01
CA TYR A 204 -9.52 -7.06 17.38
C TYR A 204 -10.51 -6.27 18.24
N ARG A 205 -10.22 -6.03 19.53
CA ARG A 205 -11.03 -5.13 20.37
C ARG A 205 -10.80 -3.65 20.08
N PHE A 206 -9.67 -3.33 19.46
CA PHE A 206 -9.28 -1.93 19.17
C PHE A 206 -9.45 -1.57 17.70
N SER A 207 -9.51 -2.58 16.83
CA SER A 207 -9.60 -2.44 15.38
C SER A 207 -10.31 -3.67 14.81
N ARG A 208 -11.34 -3.51 13.99
CA ARG A 208 -12.01 -4.65 13.34
C ARG A 208 -11.16 -5.28 12.23
N HIS A 209 -10.25 -4.49 11.66
CA HIS A 209 -9.40 -4.87 10.53
C HIS A 209 -7.91 -4.63 10.81
N PRO A 210 -7.34 -5.22 11.89
CA PRO A 210 -5.96 -4.94 12.30
C PRO A 210 -4.94 -5.44 11.28
N GLN A 211 -5.19 -6.54 10.57
CA GLN A 211 -4.30 -7.03 9.52
C GLN A 211 -4.24 -6.06 8.34
N TYR A 212 -5.39 -5.60 7.85
CA TYR A 212 -5.44 -4.58 6.79
C TYR A 212 -4.75 -3.28 7.24
N LEU A 213 -5.03 -2.82 8.47
CA LEU A 213 -4.37 -1.65 9.03
C LEU A 213 -2.84 -1.83 9.09
N GLY A 214 -2.36 -2.95 9.61
CA GLY A 214 -0.94 -3.25 9.71
C GLY A 214 -0.25 -3.23 8.35
N PHE A 215 -0.89 -3.81 7.32
CA PHE A 215 -0.36 -3.79 5.95
C PHE A 215 -0.34 -2.38 5.34
N ILE A 216 -1.40 -1.58 5.54
CA ILE A 216 -1.46 -0.18 5.08
C ILE A 216 -0.36 0.65 5.75
N VAL A 217 -0.21 0.55 7.08
CA VAL A 217 0.80 1.28 7.84
C VAL A 217 2.21 0.85 7.45
N TRP A 218 2.45 -0.46 7.27
CA TRP A 218 3.73 -0.99 6.83
C TRP A 218 4.11 -0.48 5.43
N SER A 219 3.20 -0.66 4.45
CA SER A 219 3.44 -0.23 3.07
C SER A 219 3.53 1.29 2.93
N TYR A 220 2.86 2.05 3.82
CA TYR A 220 3.03 3.50 3.91
C TYR A 220 4.44 3.88 4.35
N GLY A 221 4.97 3.25 5.41
CA GLY A 221 6.36 3.44 5.83
C GLY A 221 7.34 3.17 4.70
N LEU A 222 7.09 2.11 3.92
CA LEU A 222 7.87 1.75 2.73
C LEU A 222 7.79 2.79 1.60
N LEU A 223 6.59 3.32 1.32
CA LEU A 223 6.39 4.40 0.35
C LEU A 223 7.20 5.64 0.74
N ILE A 224 7.12 6.05 2.01
CA ILE A 224 7.88 7.20 2.52
C ILE A 224 9.38 6.94 2.39
N LEU A 225 9.85 5.75 2.76
CA LEU A 225 11.27 5.40 2.66
C LEU A 225 11.74 5.51 1.21
N ALA A 226 10.97 4.99 0.26
CA ALA A 226 11.28 5.11 -1.16
C ALA A 226 11.31 6.58 -1.64
N ALA A 227 10.46 7.45 -1.08
CA ALA A 227 10.40 8.86 -1.45
C ALA A 227 11.57 9.70 -0.93
N ILE A 228 12.09 9.39 0.25
CA ILE A 228 13.15 10.18 0.91
C ILE A 228 14.55 9.64 0.63
N THR A 229 14.69 8.42 0.12
CA THR A 229 16.01 7.84 -0.11
C THR A 229 16.64 8.55 -1.33
N PRO A 230 17.79 9.23 -1.17
CA PRO A 230 18.30 10.17 -2.18
C PRO A 230 18.80 9.47 -3.44
N SER A 231 18.47 10.02 -4.61
CA SER A 231 18.98 9.56 -5.91
C SER A 231 20.52 9.37 -5.87
N PRO A 232 21.04 8.21 -6.33
CA PRO A 232 20.36 7.26 -7.20
C PRO A 232 19.50 6.21 -6.51
N ARG A 233 19.12 6.47 -5.25
CA ARG A 233 18.26 5.63 -4.43
C ARG A 233 16.78 6.07 -4.42
N GLY A 234 16.30 6.73 -5.48
CA GLY A 234 14.90 7.23 -5.55
C GLY A 234 14.35 7.50 -6.95
N ASP A 235 15.09 7.15 -8.01
CA ASP A 235 14.72 7.39 -9.41
C ASP A 235 14.45 8.88 -9.77
N TYR A 236 14.51 9.24 -11.06
CA TYR A 236 14.01 10.53 -11.55
C TYR A 236 12.47 10.54 -11.65
N ILE A 237 11.86 9.38 -11.44
CA ILE A 237 10.42 9.16 -11.49
C ILE A 237 9.86 9.38 -10.07
N PRO A 238 8.83 10.21 -9.91
CA PRO A 238 8.19 10.41 -8.62
C PRO A 238 7.75 9.06 -8.03
N PRO A 239 7.91 8.83 -6.72
CA PRO A 239 7.47 7.58 -6.10
C PRO A 239 5.96 7.42 -6.36
N PRO A 240 5.47 6.21 -6.69
CA PRO A 240 4.16 6.00 -7.31
C PRO A 240 3.01 6.13 -6.27
N SER A 241 2.82 7.35 -5.76
CA SER A 241 1.84 7.71 -4.73
C SER A 241 0.42 7.37 -5.17
N LEU A 242 0.11 7.52 -6.46
CA LEU A 242 -1.17 7.10 -7.03
C LEU A 242 -1.41 5.60 -6.87
N LEU A 243 -0.40 4.76 -7.12
CA LEU A 243 -0.58 3.30 -7.02
C LEU A 243 -0.73 2.86 -5.57
N TRP A 244 0.02 3.46 -4.65
CA TRP A 244 -0.19 3.23 -3.23
C TRP A 244 -1.59 3.67 -2.79
N LEU A 245 -2.08 4.81 -3.27
CA LEU A 245 -3.45 5.27 -3.00
C LEU A 245 -4.49 4.25 -3.50
N ILE A 246 -4.37 3.76 -4.74
CA ILE A 246 -5.28 2.76 -5.30
C ILE A 246 -5.20 1.45 -4.49
N LEU A 247 -4.00 1.03 -4.06
CA LEU A 247 -3.81 -0.15 -3.21
C LEU A 247 -4.55 0.01 -1.88
N THR A 248 -4.34 1.13 -1.19
CA THR A 248 -5.00 1.44 0.08
C THR A 248 -6.51 1.49 -0.04
N LEU A 249 -7.04 2.12 -1.09
CA LEU A 249 -8.48 2.13 -1.38
C LEU A 249 -9.01 0.71 -1.66
N THR A 250 -8.27 -0.11 -2.38
CA THR A 250 -8.65 -1.50 -2.65
C THR A 250 -8.70 -2.33 -1.37
N LEU A 251 -7.74 -2.15 -0.45
CA LEU A 251 -7.73 -2.81 0.86
C LEU A 251 -8.89 -2.37 1.74
N ILE A 252 -9.19 -1.07 1.78
CA ILE A 252 -10.38 -0.55 2.47
C ILE A 252 -11.65 -1.13 1.87
N GLY A 253 -11.74 -1.20 0.54
CA GLY A 253 -12.86 -1.83 -0.17
C GLY A 253 -13.03 -3.30 0.17
N SER A 254 -11.92 -4.05 0.27
CA SER A 254 -11.92 -5.45 0.70
C SER A 254 -12.46 -5.59 2.12
N ALA A 255 -11.98 -4.76 3.05
CA ALA A 255 -12.43 -4.75 4.44
C ALA A 255 -13.93 -4.41 4.55
N LEU A 256 -14.44 -3.44 3.78
CA LEU A 256 -15.88 -3.12 3.71
C LEU A 256 -16.70 -4.31 3.15
N ASN A 257 -16.21 -4.98 2.11
CA ASN A 257 -16.88 -6.16 1.55
C ASN A 257 -16.84 -7.35 2.52
N GLU A 258 -15.79 -7.48 3.32
CA GLU A 258 -15.72 -8.44 4.43
C GLU A 258 -16.77 -8.13 5.50
N GLU A 259 -16.91 -6.87 5.94
CA GLU A 259 -17.95 -6.50 6.91
C GLU A 259 -19.35 -6.85 6.39
N ASN A 260 -19.64 -6.55 5.12
CA ASN A 260 -20.93 -6.91 4.52
C ASN A 260 -21.16 -8.43 4.50
N SER A 261 -20.10 -9.23 4.33
CA SER A 261 -20.19 -10.69 4.37
C SER A 261 -20.38 -11.19 5.80
N LEU A 262 -19.71 -10.59 6.78
CA LEU A 262 -19.82 -10.93 8.20
C LEU A 262 -21.18 -10.53 8.78
N THR A 263 -21.70 -9.36 8.43
CA THR A 263 -23.07 -8.93 8.79
C THR A 263 -24.10 -9.90 8.23
N LYS A 264 -23.98 -10.33 6.98
CA LYS A 264 -24.89 -11.34 6.39
C LYS A 264 -24.79 -12.70 7.09
N LYS A 265 -23.60 -13.10 7.53
CA LYS A 265 -23.35 -14.42 8.11
C LYS A 265 -23.72 -14.52 9.58
N TYR A 266 -23.47 -13.47 10.36
CA TYR A 266 -23.59 -13.48 11.82
C TYR A 266 -24.64 -12.49 12.36
N GLY A 267 -25.29 -11.71 11.49
CA GLY A 267 -26.42 -10.86 11.85
C GLY A 267 -26.10 -9.88 12.98
N GLU A 268 -26.97 -9.83 13.99
CA GLU A 268 -26.90 -8.91 15.12
C GLU A 268 -25.61 -9.03 15.95
N GLU A 269 -25.05 -10.23 16.07
CA GLU A 269 -23.82 -10.47 16.84
C GLU A 269 -22.65 -9.63 16.28
N TYR A 270 -22.52 -9.58 14.96
CA TYR A 270 -21.50 -8.76 14.30
C TYR A 270 -21.86 -7.28 14.30
N VAL A 271 -23.15 -6.93 14.23
CA VAL A 271 -23.59 -5.53 14.33
C VAL A 271 -23.23 -4.94 15.69
N LYS A 272 -23.39 -5.71 16.77
CA LYS A 272 -22.98 -5.30 18.12
C LYS A 272 -21.47 -5.07 18.20
N TYR A 273 -20.68 -6.03 17.75
CA TYR A 273 -19.22 -5.88 17.69
C TYR A 273 -18.79 -4.66 16.86
N ARG A 274 -19.46 -4.41 15.74
CA ARG A 274 -19.24 -3.24 14.86
C ARG A 274 -19.55 -1.91 15.54
N ALA A 275 -20.53 -1.87 16.44
CA ALA A 275 -20.88 -0.66 17.19
C ALA A 275 -19.85 -0.34 18.29
N GLU A 276 -19.24 -1.36 18.88
CA GLU A 276 -18.33 -1.23 20.02
C GLU A 276 -16.86 -1.01 19.59
N THR A 277 -16.46 -1.53 18.43
CA THR A 277 -15.06 -1.52 17.98
C THR A 277 -14.88 -0.64 16.74
N PRO A 278 -13.85 0.21 16.62
CA PRO A 278 -13.56 1.00 15.41
C PRO A 278 -13.21 0.17 14.17
N PHE A 279 -13.48 0.69 12.96
CA PHE A 279 -13.19 0.01 11.68
C PHE A 279 -11.71 -0.38 11.53
N MET A 280 -10.82 0.61 11.61
CA MET A 280 -9.37 0.41 11.56
C MET A 280 -8.69 1.19 12.68
N ILE A 281 -8.91 2.50 12.73
CA ILE A 281 -8.28 3.42 13.70
C ILE A 281 -9.38 4.01 14.61
N PRO A 282 -9.15 4.14 15.93
CA PRO A 282 -10.03 4.89 16.81
C PRO A 282 -9.97 6.39 16.47
N LEU A 283 -11.00 6.90 15.77
CA LEU A 283 -11.10 8.31 15.42
C LEU A 283 -12.17 9.01 16.28
N PRO A 284 -12.00 10.30 16.60
CA PRO A 284 -13.03 11.06 17.29
C PRO A 284 -14.29 11.19 16.42
N LYS A 285 -15.47 11.17 17.05
CA LYS A 285 -16.79 11.30 16.38
C LYS A 285 -16.88 12.43 15.34
N PRO A 286 -16.40 13.66 15.58
CA PRO A 286 -16.46 14.73 14.57
C PRO A 286 -15.70 14.37 13.28
N LEU A 287 -14.54 13.72 13.41
CA LEU A 287 -13.75 13.31 12.25
C LEU A 287 -14.44 12.18 11.48
N ILE A 288 -15.06 11.22 12.18
CA ILE A 288 -15.88 10.17 11.54
C ILE A 288 -17.06 10.81 10.78
N ASN A 289 -17.73 11.78 11.39
CA ASN A 289 -18.84 12.48 10.75
C ASN A 289 -18.39 13.22 9.49
N LEU A 290 -17.26 13.93 9.53
CA LEU A 290 -16.66 14.60 8.38
C LEU A 290 -16.29 13.61 7.27
N LEU A 291 -15.60 12.52 7.63
CA LEU A 291 -15.18 11.51 6.66
C LEU A 291 -16.38 10.86 5.99
N THR A 292 -17.50 10.63 6.70
CA THR A 292 -18.69 9.98 6.13
C THR A 292 -19.57 10.88 5.27
N ILE A 293 -19.33 12.20 5.20
CA ILE A 293 -20.16 13.14 4.41
C ILE A 293 -20.31 12.70 2.94
N PRO A 294 -19.23 12.38 2.18
CA PRO A 294 -19.36 12.04 0.77
C PRO A 294 -20.21 10.77 0.55
N VAL A 295 -20.10 9.80 1.47
CA VAL A 295 -20.88 8.56 1.42
C VAL A 295 -22.34 8.81 1.74
N LYS A 296 -22.63 9.62 2.76
CA LYS A 296 -24.01 10.02 3.10
C LYS A 296 -24.66 10.80 1.96
N ALA A 297 -23.91 11.70 1.32
CA ALA A 297 -24.39 12.48 0.18
C ALA A 297 -24.73 11.59 -1.03
N LEU A 298 -23.93 10.54 -1.29
CA LEU A 298 -24.17 9.67 -2.45
C LEU A 298 -25.26 8.61 -2.21
N PHE A 299 -25.30 8.02 -1.01
CA PHE A 299 -26.12 6.83 -0.73
C PHE A 299 -27.19 7.03 0.36
N GLY A 300 -27.24 8.20 1.00
CA GLY A 300 -28.17 8.46 2.12
C GLY A 300 -27.87 7.67 3.40
N LYS A 301 -26.75 6.94 3.45
CA LYS A 301 -26.36 6.06 4.55
C LYS A 301 -24.91 6.32 4.96
N ASN A 302 -24.56 5.94 6.19
CA ASN A 302 -23.20 6.13 6.72
C ASN A 302 -22.20 5.08 6.23
N ILE A 303 -22.67 3.90 5.80
CA ILE A 303 -21.83 2.74 5.47
C ILE A 303 -22.40 2.08 4.21
N PRO A 304 -21.55 1.72 3.23
CA PRO A 304 -21.98 0.99 2.03
C PRO A 304 -22.29 -0.48 2.35
N GLU A 305 -23.49 -0.94 2.01
CA GLU A 305 -24.02 -2.29 2.28
C GLU A 305 -23.91 -3.21 1.06
N HIS A 306 -23.78 -2.63 -0.14
CA HIS A 306 -23.68 -3.36 -1.40
C HIS A 306 -22.32 -3.16 -2.08
N ARG A 307 -21.90 -4.15 -2.89
CA ARG A 307 -20.63 -4.07 -3.65
C ARG A 307 -20.57 -2.85 -4.57
N ARG A 308 -21.69 -2.47 -5.18
CA ARG A 308 -21.78 -1.27 -6.04
C ARG A 308 -21.56 0.01 -5.24
N GLU A 309 -22.09 0.06 -4.03
CA GLU A 309 -21.91 1.21 -3.13
C GLU A 309 -20.45 1.31 -2.68
N ILE A 310 -19.81 0.19 -2.33
CA ILE A 310 -18.37 0.16 -2.02
C ILE A 310 -17.57 0.73 -3.19
N VAL A 311 -17.80 0.25 -4.42
CA VAL A 311 -17.09 0.76 -5.60
C VAL A 311 -17.31 2.27 -5.78
N GLY A 312 -18.56 2.75 -5.65
CA GLY A 312 -18.85 4.19 -5.72
C GLY A 312 -18.15 4.99 -4.62
N THR A 313 -18.11 4.46 -3.40
CA THR A 313 -17.36 5.04 -2.28
C THR A 313 -15.87 5.16 -2.62
N LEU A 314 -15.24 4.08 -3.09
CA LEU A 314 -13.81 4.10 -3.45
C LEU A 314 -13.51 5.09 -4.58
N LEU A 315 -14.37 5.17 -5.60
CA LEU A 315 -14.21 6.10 -6.71
C LEU A 315 -14.30 7.56 -6.25
N ILE A 316 -15.27 7.89 -5.39
CA ILE A 316 -15.41 9.25 -4.86
C ILE A 316 -14.20 9.63 -4.01
N TYR A 317 -13.79 8.79 -3.05
CA TYR A 317 -12.61 9.10 -2.25
C TYR A 317 -11.35 9.15 -3.10
N GLY A 318 -11.20 8.26 -4.08
CA GLY A 318 -10.09 8.30 -5.03
C GLY A 318 -10.05 9.61 -5.81
N LEU A 319 -11.19 10.08 -6.31
CA LEU A 319 -11.30 11.35 -7.02
C LEU A 319 -10.99 12.54 -6.10
N ILE A 320 -11.56 12.59 -4.90
CA ILE A 320 -11.31 13.66 -3.93
C ILE A 320 -9.81 13.72 -3.59
N LEU A 321 -9.19 12.59 -3.28
CA LEU A 321 -7.77 12.52 -2.93
C LEU A 321 -6.85 12.84 -4.12
N ALA A 322 -7.23 12.44 -5.34
CA ALA A 322 -6.51 12.82 -6.54
C ALA A 322 -6.59 14.33 -6.82
N LEU A 323 -7.77 14.93 -6.66
CA LEU A 323 -7.98 16.37 -6.80
C LEU A 323 -7.17 17.16 -5.76
N LEU A 324 -7.17 16.71 -4.50
CA LEU A 324 -6.35 17.30 -3.43
C LEU A 324 -4.85 17.15 -3.67
N SER A 325 -4.43 16.18 -4.48
CA SER A 325 -3.02 16.01 -4.87
C SER A 325 -2.58 17.01 -5.95
N THR A 326 -3.50 17.61 -6.71
CA THR A 326 -3.17 18.49 -7.84
C THR A 326 -2.29 19.69 -7.48
N PRO A 327 -2.47 20.41 -6.36
CA PRO A 327 -1.60 21.55 -6.03
C PRO A 327 -0.16 21.12 -5.73
N ILE A 328 0.03 19.91 -5.19
CA ILE A 328 1.34 19.34 -4.87
C ILE A 328 2.00 18.85 -6.17
N ALA A 329 1.25 18.12 -6.99
CA ALA A 329 1.72 17.59 -8.27
C ALA A 329 2.03 18.68 -9.32
N LEU A 330 1.41 19.86 -9.22
CA LEU A 330 1.63 20.99 -10.14
C LEU A 330 2.79 21.90 -9.74
N ARG A 331 3.16 21.95 -8.46
CA ARG A 331 4.22 22.83 -7.93
C ARG A 331 5.65 22.34 -8.13
N SER A 332 5.84 21.13 -8.66
CA SER A 332 7.13 20.43 -8.72
C SER A 332 7.44 19.86 -10.09
#